data_AF-A0A183SMT6-F1
#
_entry.id   AF-A0A183SMT6-F1
#
_cell.length_a   1.000
_cell.length_b   1.000
_cell.length_c   1.000
_cell.angle_alpha   90.00
_cell.angle_beta   90.00
_cell.angle_gamma   90.00
#
_symmetry.space_group_name_H-M   'P 1'
#
loop_
_entity.id
_entity.type
_entity.pdbx_description
1 polymer ?
#
loop_
_entity_poly.entity_id
_entity_poly.type
_entity_poly.pdbx_seq_one_letter_code
_entity_poly.pdbx_strand_id
1 'polypeptide(L)'
;LRNIEERTAKPATFTAEKKDAFKNLPFIGDAASSLIRRRLTTAISALYSQRTYLDPKDPSAAVLKEPLELKARRIQESSPWGHLPGWQLAAVIVKVGDDLRQEQLAYQLLTKIWAENLLKLWLRPLNIIVTSGDTGLIELVPDTVSLHQIRRHTRLSLRDYIIREHGPPNSEGFLTAQMNFVRSCAAYCLVGYLFQVKDRHNGNILIDKEGHVIHIDYGFMLSASPGKNFGFETSPFKLTSEQVDLMGGVDNDMFQYYKFLILRGLLAARKHMEEVGEISLS
;
A
#
# COMPACT_ATOMS: atom_id res chain seq x y z
N LEU A 1 -27.29 46.19 -31.02
CA LEU A 1 -27.90 44.94 -30.53
C LEU A 1 -26.76 43.96 -30.23
N ARG A 2 -26.22 44.00 -29.01
CA ARG A 2 -25.17 43.11 -28.48
C ARG A 2 -25.80 42.24 -27.39
N ASN A 3 -25.23 41.05 -27.20
CA ASN A 3 -25.43 40.06 -26.12
C ASN A 3 -26.29 38.85 -26.49
N ILE A 4 -25.62 37.77 -26.91
CA ILE A 4 -26.06 36.39 -26.66
C ILE A 4 -24.99 35.78 -25.76
N GLU A 5 -25.36 35.50 -24.51
CA GLU A 5 -24.52 34.90 -23.48
C GLU A 5 -24.26 33.41 -23.77
N GLU A 6 -23.00 32.99 -23.67
CA GLU A 6 -22.61 31.58 -23.60
C GLU A 6 -23.07 30.97 -22.27
N ARG A 7 -24.02 30.04 -22.34
CA ARG A 7 -24.36 29.17 -21.20
C ARG A 7 -23.25 28.14 -21.00
N THR A 8 -22.51 28.27 -19.90
CA THR A 8 -21.57 27.25 -19.42
C THR A 8 -22.36 26.06 -18.85
N ALA A 9 -22.16 24.88 -19.43
CA ALA A 9 -22.74 23.63 -18.93
C ALA A 9 -22.10 23.24 -17.58
N LYS A 10 -22.92 23.01 -16.56
CA LYS A 10 -22.47 22.46 -15.26
C LYS A 10 -21.91 21.04 -15.43
N PRO A 11 -20.81 20.67 -14.77
CA PRO A 11 -20.34 19.29 -14.75
C PRO A 11 -21.31 18.42 -13.96
N ALA A 12 -21.78 17.33 -14.57
CA ALA A 12 -22.67 16.37 -13.95
C ALA A 12 -21.95 15.61 -12.82
N THR A 13 -22.47 15.70 -11.60
CA THR A 13 -22.07 14.88 -10.46
C THR A 13 -22.58 13.45 -10.65
N PHE A 14 -21.67 12.48 -10.76
CA PHE A 14 -22.02 11.07 -10.80
C PHE A 14 -22.22 10.55 -9.37
N THR A 15 -23.46 10.22 -9.01
CA THR A 15 -23.82 9.58 -7.74
C THR A 15 -23.43 8.10 -7.72
N ALA A 16 -23.18 7.57 -6.51
CA ALA A 16 -22.65 6.23 -6.25
C ALA A 16 -23.47 5.09 -6.89
N GLU A 17 -24.79 5.27 -7.05
CA GLU A 17 -25.68 4.27 -7.68
C GLU A 17 -25.36 4.00 -9.16
N LYS A 18 -24.71 4.94 -9.87
CA LYS A 18 -24.28 4.70 -11.26
C LYS A 18 -23.00 3.90 -11.37
N LYS A 19 -22.15 3.83 -10.33
CA LYS A 19 -20.86 3.11 -10.40
C LYS A 19 -21.03 1.59 -10.48
N ASP A 20 -22.07 1.05 -9.86
CA ASP A 20 -22.30 -0.40 -9.85
C ASP A 20 -23.03 -0.91 -11.11
N ALA A 21 -23.82 -0.06 -11.77
CA ALA A 21 -24.43 -0.39 -13.07
C ALA A 21 -23.39 -0.50 -14.21
N PHE A 22 -22.24 0.19 -14.12
CA PHE A 22 -21.18 0.14 -15.13
C PHE A 22 -20.30 -1.11 -15.06
N LYS A 23 -20.25 -1.81 -13.92
CA LYS A 23 -19.43 -3.02 -13.75
C LYS A 23 -20.03 -4.27 -14.38
N ASN A 24 -21.35 -4.29 -14.61
CA ASN A 24 -22.10 -5.47 -15.02
C ASN A 24 -22.66 -5.42 -16.44
N LEU A 25 -22.14 -4.57 -17.33
CA LEU A 25 -22.54 -4.61 -18.74
C LEU A 25 -21.97 -5.88 -19.40
N PRO A 26 -22.82 -6.80 -19.89
CA PRO A 26 -22.36 -7.95 -20.65
C PRO A 26 -21.99 -7.46 -22.05
N PHE A 27 -20.71 -7.13 -22.27
CA PHE A 27 -20.25 -6.69 -23.58
C PHE A 27 -20.02 -7.91 -24.47
N ILE A 28 -20.99 -8.16 -25.36
CA ILE A 28 -20.91 -9.11 -26.47
C ILE A 28 -19.73 -8.70 -27.36
N GLY A 29 -18.95 -9.70 -27.77
CA GLY A 29 -17.63 -9.59 -28.41
C GLY A 29 -17.63 -9.07 -29.86
N ASP A 30 -18.28 -7.94 -30.12
CA ASP A 30 -18.28 -7.27 -31.42
C ASP A 30 -17.17 -6.22 -31.56
N ALA A 31 -16.74 -5.95 -32.79
CA ALA A 31 -15.63 -5.04 -33.12
C ALA A 31 -15.81 -3.60 -32.59
N ALA A 32 -17.05 -3.16 -32.34
CA ALA A 32 -17.34 -1.89 -31.69
C ALA A 32 -16.91 -1.89 -30.21
N SER A 33 -17.12 -3.00 -29.50
CA SER A 33 -16.73 -3.20 -28.10
C SER A 33 -15.21 -3.24 -27.95
N SER A 34 -14.49 -3.85 -28.90
CA SER A 34 -13.01 -3.84 -28.88
C SER A 34 -12.43 -2.45 -29.14
N LEU A 35 -13.05 -1.65 -30.02
CA LEU A 35 -12.64 -0.28 -30.28
C LEU A 35 -12.91 0.65 -29.09
N ILE A 36 -14.07 0.51 -28.43
CA ILE A 36 -14.40 1.24 -27.19
C ILE A 36 -13.41 0.84 -26.08
N ARG A 37 -13.12 -0.46 -25.93
CA ARG A 37 -12.14 -0.96 -24.95
C ARG A 37 -10.74 -0.41 -25.21
N ARG A 38 -10.31 -0.34 -26.48
CA ARG A 38 -9.03 0.26 -26.86
C ARG A 38 -9.00 1.75 -26.52
N ARG A 39 -10.03 2.51 -26.90
CA ARG A 39 -10.11 3.96 -26.60
C ARG A 39 -10.14 4.24 -25.10
N LEU A 40 -10.87 3.43 -24.31
CA LEU A 40 -10.92 3.56 -22.87
C LEU A 40 -9.55 3.25 -22.24
N THR A 41 -8.88 2.20 -22.71
CA THR A 41 -7.54 1.83 -22.25
C THR A 41 -6.51 2.91 -22.61
N THR A 42 -6.58 3.48 -23.83
CA THR A 42 -5.74 4.60 -24.23
C THR A 42 -6.01 5.86 -23.40
N ALA A 43 -7.28 6.18 -23.12
CA ALA A 43 -7.64 7.33 -22.29
C ALA A 43 -7.18 7.16 -20.83
N ILE A 44 -7.38 5.99 -20.26
CA ILE A 44 -6.89 5.64 -18.91
C ILE A 44 -5.36 5.69 -18.89
N SER A 45 -4.68 5.07 -19.86
CA SER A 45 -3.23 5.13 -19.99
C SER A 45 -2.72 6.57 -20.12
N ALA A 46 -3.37 7.42 -20.91
CA ALA A 46 -2.98 8.82 -21.07
C ALA A 46 -3.13 9.64 -19.77
N LEU A 47 -4.18 9.37 -18.98
CA LEU A 47 -4.35 9.96 -17.65
C LEU A 47 -3.23 9.55 -16.68
N TYR A 48 -2.71 8.32 -16.80
CA TYR A 48 -1.57 7.84 -16.00
C TYR A 48 -0.20 8.26 -16.55
N SER A 49 -0.04 8.40 -17.88
CA SER A 49 1.19 8.84 -18.53
C SER A 49 1.57 10.28 -18.18
N GLN A 50 0.62 11.13 -17.78
CA GLN A 50 0.94 12.45 -17.21
C GLN A 50 1.54 12.39 -15.79
N ARG A 51 1.60 11.20 -15.16
CA ARG A 51 2.08 11.00 -13.78
C ARG A 51 3.36 10.16 -13.66
N THR A 52 3.97 9.73 -14.77
CA THR A 52 5.17 8.87 -14.80
C THR A 52 6.46 9.70 -14.75
N TYR A 53 7.37 9.34 -13.85
CA TYR A 53 8.73 9.89 -13.77
C TYR A 53 9.70 8.95 -14.49
N LEU A 54 10.29 9.38 -15.61
CA LEU A 54 11.34 8.61 -16.30
C LEU A 54 12.71 8.98 -15.70
N ASP A 55 13.30 8.12 -14.88
CA ASP A 55 14.72 8.19 -14.47
C ASP A 55 15.53 7.17 -15.29
N PRO A 56 16.45 7.58 -16.18
CA PRO A 56 17.28 6.67 -16.96
C PRO A 56 18.20 5.77 -16.12
N LYS A 57 18.51 6.14 -14.87
CA LYS A 57 19.34 5.34 -13.94
C LYS A 57 18.53 4.38 -13.07
N ASP A 58 17.20 4.48 -13.11
CA ASP A 58 16.29 3.61 -12.39
C ASP A 58 15.03 3.41 -13.24
N PRO A 59 15.06 2.49 -14.23
CA PRO A 59 13.92 2.24 -15.10
C PRO A 59 12.69 1.71 -14.34
N SER A 60 12.85 1.22 -13.10
CA SER A 60 11.71 0.87 -12.23
C SER A 60 10.90 2.10 -11.80
N ALA A 61 11.52 3.29 -11.79
CA ALA A 61 10.88 4.55 -11.49
C ALA A 61 9.87 5.01 -12.56
N ALA A 62 10.12 4.67 -13.83
CA ALA A 62 9.16 4.91 -14.91
C ALA A 62 7.87 4.07 -14.71
N VAL A 63 8.00 2.97 -13.97
CA VAL A 63 6.96 2.00 -13.63
C VAL A 63 6.31 2.33 -12.27
N LEU A 64 6.62 3.45 -11.61
CA LEU A 64 6.07 3.79 -10.29
C LEU A 64 4.53 3.84 -10.25
N LYS A 65 3.86 3.87 -11.40
CA LYS A 65 2.41 4.09 -11.50
C LYS A 65 1.72 3.31 -12.62
N GLU A 66 2.33 2.31 -13.27
CA GLU A 66 1.53 1.41 -14.12
C GLU A 66 0.67 0.56 -13.18
N PRO A 67 -0.66 0.76 -13.12
CA PRO A 67 -1.49 -0.07 -12.26
C PRO A 67 -1.36 -1.53 -12.68
N LEU A 68 -1.40 -2.46 -11.73
CA LEU A 68 -1.24 -3.89 -12.02
C LEU A 68 -2.22 -4.36 -13.09
N GLU A 69 -3.43 -3.80 -13.13
CA GLU A 69 -4.44 -4.11 -14.15
C GLU A 69 -4.00 -3.74 -15.58
N LEU A 70 -3.36 -2.57 -15.77
CA LEU A 70 -2.86 -2.18 -17.09
C LEU A 70 -1.67 -3.06 -17.50
N LYS A 71 -0.79 -3.37 -16.54
CA LYS A 71 0.31 -4.31 -16.76
C LYS A 71 -0.19 -5.69 -17.14
N ALA A 72 -1.23 -6.18 -16.46
CA ALA A 72 -1.90 -7.44 -16.75
C ALA A 72 -2.50 -7.46 -18.16
N ARG A 73 -3.22 -6.41 -18.55
CA ARG A 73 -3.76 -6.29 -19.92
C ARG A 73 -2.67 -6.29 -20.99
N ARG A 74 -1.62 -5.49 -20.79
CA ARG A 74 -0.49 -5.40 -21.72
C ARG A 74 0.22 -6.74 -21.89
N ILE A 75 0.41 -7.48 -20.79
CA ILE A 75 1.02 -8.82 -20.82
C ILE A 75 0.05 -9.84 -21.43
N GLN A 76 -1.25 -9.73 -21.17
CA GLN A 76 -2.26 -10.60 -21.77
C GLN A 76 -2.27 -10.48 -23.29
N GLU A 77 -2.20 -9.26 -23.82
CA GLU A 77 -2.19 -8.98 -25.26
C GLU A 77 -0.96 -9.56 -25.97
N SER A 78 0.20 -9.61 -25.30
CA SER A 78 1.43 -10.21 -25.85
C SER A 78 1.63 -11.68 -25.50
N SER A 79 0.80 -12.23 -24.60
CA SER A 79 0.91 -13.61 -24.14
C SER A 79 0.33 -14.58 -25.16
N PRO A 80 1.05 -15.65 -25.54
CA PRO A 80 0.50 -16.73 -26.36
C PRO A 80 -0.78 -17.34 -25.78
N TRP A 81 -0.92 -17.31 -24.45
CA TRP A 81 -2.05 -17.89 -23.70
C TRP A 81 -3.10 -16.85 -23.27
N GLY A 82 -2.93 -15.58 -23.61
CA GLY A 82 -3.79 -14.50 -23.11
C GLY A 82 -5.25 -14.59 -23.56
N HIS A 83 -5.51 -15.35 -24.64
CA HIS A 83 -6.85 -15.60 -25.18
C HIS A 83 -7.65 -16.65 -24.39
N LEU A 84 -7.02 -17.42 -23.49
CA LEU A 84 -7.69 -18.49 -22.76
C LEU A 84 -8.68 -17.93 -21.72
N PRO A 85 -9.88 -18.54 -21.60
CA PRO A 85 -10.83 -18.15 -20.56
C PRO A 85 -10.24 -18.44 -19.18
N GLY A 86 -10.26 -17.45 -18.30
CA GLY A 86 -9.69 -17.56 -16.95
C GLY A 86 -8.20 -17.24 -16.86
N TRP A 87 -7.56 -16.73 -17.92
CA TRP A 87 -6.20 -16.22 -17.84
C TRP A 87 -6.09 -15.13 -16.76
N GLN A 88 -5.11 -15.26 -15.88
CA GLN A 88 -4.84 -14.30 -14.81
C GLN A 88 -3.33 -14.08 -14.69
N LEU A 89 -2.94 -12.83 -14.39
CA LEU A 89 -1.57 -12.49 -14.06
C LEU A 89 -1.41 -12.44 -12.54
N ALA A 90 -0.51 -13.25 -12.01
CA ALA A 90 -0.04 -13.15 -10.64
C ALA A 90 1.41 -12.68 -10.63
N ALA A 91 1.77 -11.86 -9.64
CA ALA A 91 3.14 -11.43 -9.40
C ALA A 91 3.55 -11.83 -7.98
N VAL A 92 4.73 -12.43 -7.86
CA VAL A 92 5.28 -12.90 -6.59
C VAL A 92 6.73 -12.46 -6.48
N ILE A 93 7.18 -12.23 -5.26
CA ILE A 93 8.57 -12.03 -4.88
C ILE A 93 9.10 -13.38 -4.41
N VAL A 94 10.19 -13.84 -5.02
CA VAL A 94 10.91 -15.04 -4.58
C VAL A 94 11.95 -14.61 -3.55
N LYS A 95 11.88 -15.17 -2.34
CA LYS A 95 12.80 -14.85 -1.25
C LYS A 95 13.57 -16.11 -0.87
N VAL A 96 14.90 -15.99 -0.80
CA VAL A 96 15.84 -17.09 -0.57
C VAL A 96 16.81 -16.65 0.52
N GLY A 97 17.01 -17.51 1.52
CA GLY A 97 17.85 -17.24 2.68
C GLY A 97 17.11 -16.69 3.89
N ASP A 98 15.78 -16.59 3.85
CA ASP A 98 14.95 -16.03 4.92
C ASP A 98 13.83 -17.00 5.32
N ASP A 99 13.60 -17.11 6.63
CA ASP A 99 12.47 -17.85 7.17
C ASP A 99 11.23 -16.95 7.26
N LEU A 100 10.22 -17.24 6.43
CA LEU A 100 9.02 -16.42 6.33
C LEU A 100 7.89 -16.85 7.28
N ARG A 101 8.08 -17.94 8.05
CA ARG A 101 7.05 -18.50 8.94
C ARG A 101 6.70 -17.53 10.07
N GLN A 102 7.71 -16.92 10.67
CA GLN A 102 7.54 -15.94 11.74
C GLN A 102 6.78 -14.71 11.25
N GLU A 103 7.08 -14.23 10.04
CA GLU A 103 6.38 -13.10 9.42
C GLU A 103 4.91 -13.44 9.22
N GLN A 104 4.62 -14.59 8.60
CA GLN A 104 3.25 -15.02 8.35
C GLN A 104 2.43 -15.14 9.64
N LEU A 105 2.99 -15.79 10.67
CA LEU A 105 2.29 -15.99 11.95
C LEU A 105 2.06 -14.67 12.69
N ALA A 106 3.04 -13.77 12.68
CA ALA A 106 2.94 -12.44 13.29
C ALA A 106 1.77 -11.62 12.72
N TYR A 107 1.65 -11.59 11.39
CA TYR A 107 0.54 -10.90 10.72
C TYR A 107 -0.81 -11.52 11.07
N GLN A 108 -0.93 -12.85 10.96
CA GLN A 108 -2.18 -13.55 11.23
C GLN A 108 -2.67 -13.33 12.66
N LEU A 109 -1.77 -13.44 13.65
CA LEU A 109 -2.10 -13.27 15.06
C LEU A 109 -2.55 -11.83 15.36
N LEU A 110 -1.78 -10.81 14.95
CA LEU A 110 -2.13 -9.42 15.25
C LEU A 110 -3.44 -8.99 14.55
N THR A 111 -3.64 -9.40 13.30
CA THR A 111 -4.90 -9.13 12.59
C THR A 111 -6.09 -9.75 13.32
N LYS A 112 -5.96 -10.99 13.82
CA LYS A 112 -6.99 -11.65 14.64
C LYS A 112 -7.29 -10.89 15.94
N ILE A 113 -6.26 -10.61 16.74
CA ILE A 113 -6.40 -9.93 18.05
C ILE A 113 -7.10 -8.57 17.88
N TRP A 114 -6.68 -7.77 16.90
CA TRP A 114 -7.24 -6.43 16.72
C TRP A 114 -8.65 -6.44 16.15
N ALA A 115 -8.99 -7.43 15.31
CA ALA A 115 -10.36 -7.64 14.84
C ALA A 115 -11.30 -8.00 16.00
N GLU A 116 -10.90 -8.93 16.88
CA GLU A 116 -11.68 -9.35 18.05
C GLU A 116 -11.92 -8.20 19.05
N ASN A 117 -10.97 -7.27 19.16
CA ASN A 117 -11.07 -6.10 20.03
C ASN A 117 -11.67 -4.86 19.35
N LEU A 118 -12.22 -5.00 18.13
CA LEU A 118 -12.83 -3.92 17.33
C LEU A 118 -11.91 -2.70 17.13
N LEU A 119 -10.60 -2.94 17.01
CA LEU A 119 -9.62 -1.88 16.81
C LEU A 119 -9.51 -1.55 15.33
N LYS A 120 -9.56 -0.25 15.01
CA LYS A 120 -9.37 0.25 13.64
C LYS A 120 -7.90 0.33 13.26
N LEU A 121 -7.11 -0.67 13.63
CA LEU A 121 -5.75 -0.86 13.16
C LEU A 121 -5.79 -1.57 11.81
N TRP A 122 -4.87 -1.23 10.92
CA TRP A 122 -4.86 -1.79 9.57
C TRP A 122 -3.50 -2.40 9.25
N LEU A 123 -3.50 -3.68 8.88
CA LEU A 123 -2.35 -4.35 8.29
C LEU A 123 -2.78 -4.90 6.94
N ARG A 124 -1.88 -4.88 5.96
CA ARG A 124 -2.09 -5.62 4.72
C ARG A 124 -1.76 -7.10 4.98
N PRO A 125 -2.73 -8.02 4.92
CA PRO A 125 -2.40 -9.45 4.96
C PRO A 125 -1.61 -9.79 3.70
N LEU A 126 -0.39 -10.30 3.82
CA LEU A 126 0.40 -10.76 2.68
C LEU A 126 0.22 -12.26 2.51
N ASN A 127 -0.03 -12.72 1.29
CA ASN A 127 0.03 -14.15 1.01
C ASN A 127 1.50 -14.58 0.96
N ILE A 128 1.89 -15.34 1.97
CA ILE A 128 3.23 -15.92 2.10
C ILE A 128 3.09 -17.44 1.91
N ILE A 129 3.86 -17.99 0.98
CA ILE A 129 3.95 -19.43 0.74
C ILE A 129 5.36 -19.87 1.11
N VAL A 130 5.49 -20.59 2.22
CA VAL A 130 6.76 -21.15 2.68
C VAL A 130 7.06 -22.41 1.87
N THR A 131 8.19 -22.45 1.17
CA THR A 131 8.60 -23.58 0.32
C THR A 131 9.66 -24.46 0.96
N SER A 132 10.53 -23.90 1.80
CA SER A 132 11.49 -24.63 2.66
C SER A 132 11.69 -23.87 3.98
N GLY A 133 12.63 -24.30 4.82
CA GLY A 133 12.98 -23.57 6.05
C GLY A 133 13.63 -22.19 5.83
N ASP A 134 14.08 -21.91 4.61
CA ASP A 134 14.83 -20.71 4.22
C ASP A 134 14.42 -20.14 2.86
N THR A 135 13.32 -20.65 2.27
CA THR A 135 12.81 -20.15 1.00
C THR A 135 11.30 -20.00 1.04
N GLY A 136 10.80 -19.02 0.32
CA GLY A 136 9.37 -18.87 0.11
C GLY A 136 9.03 -17.82 -0.93
N LEU A 137 7.74 -17.72 -1.20
CA LEU A 137 7.13 -16.75 -2.10
C LEU A 137 6.31 -15.76 -1.30
N ILE A 138 6.45 -14.47 -1.60
CA ILE A 138 5.65 -13.40 -1.00
C ILE A 138 4.83 -12.75 -2.12
N GLU A 139 3.56 -12.51 -1.86
CA GLU A 139 2.70 -11.69 -2.73
C GLU A 139 3.34 -10.32 -3.00
N LEU A 140 3.44 -9.95 -4.27
CA LEU A 140 3.80 -8.57 -4.62
C LEU A 140 2.64 -7.65 -4.25
N VAL A 141 2.89 -6.62 -3.44
CA VAL A 141 1.88 -5.59 -3.17
C VAL A 141 1.76 -4.69 -4.40
N PRO A 142 0.60 -4.68 -5.11
CA PRO A 142 0.44 -3.87 -6.30
C PRO A 142 0.16 -2.41 -5.95
N ASP A 143 0.37 -1.53 -6.92
CA ASP A 143 0.02 -0.11 -6.84
C ASP A 143 0.63 0.63 -5.62
N THR A 144 1.80 0.17 -5.15
CA THR A 144 2.55 0.78 -4.05
C THR A 144 3.87 1.38 -4.49
N VAL A 145 4.34 2.38 -3.74
CA VAL A 145 5.64 3.02 -3.95
C VAL A 145 6.37 3.17 -2.62
N SER A 146 7.70 2.99 -2.60
CA SER A 146 8.46 3.21 -1.36
C SER A 146 8.59 4.70 -1.03
N LEU A 147 8.70 5.04 0.25
CA LEU A 147 8.98 6.43 0.69
C LEU A 147 10.26 6.97 0.06
N HIS A 148 11.28 6.12 -0.10
CA HIS A 148 12.53 6.46 -0.79
C HIS A 148 12.27 6.86 -2.25
N GLN A 149 11.48 6.07 -2.99
CA GLN A 149 11.12 6.39 -4.37
C GLN A 149 10.27 7.67 -4.47
N ILE A 150 9.33 7.89 -3.56
CA ILE A 150 8.57 9.16 -3.50
C ILE A 150 9.55 10.33 -3.42
N ARG A 151 10.47 10.29 -2.45
CA ARG A 151 11.41 11.40 -2.24
C ARG A 151 12.36 11.59 -3.43
N ARG A 152 12.90 10.49 -3.97
CA ARG A 152 13.86 10.52 -5.07
C ARG A 152 13.25 11.03 -6.37
N HIS A 153 12.07 10.53 -6.75
CA HIS A 153 11.47 10.84 -8.04
C HIS A 153 10.63 12.10 -8.00
N THR A 154 9.80 12.29 -6.98
CA THR A 154 8.90 13.45 -6.94
C THR A 154 9.54 14.69 -6.35
N ARG A 155 10.60 14.53 -5.53
CA ARG A 155 11.22 15.59 -4.72
C ARG A 155 10.25 16.31 -3.77
N LEU A 156 9.09 15.70 -3.51
CA LEU A 156 8.08 16.22 -2.57
C LEU A 156 8.34 15.70 -1.16
N SER A 157 7.76 16.38 -0.17
CA SER A 157 7.54 15.80 1.16
C SER A 157 6.45 14.72 1.07
N LEU A 158 6.40 13.82 2.05
CA LEU A 158 5.32 12.82 2.13
C LEU A 158 3.93 13.48 2.16
N ARG A 159 3.78 14.57 2.93
CA ARG A 159 2.52 15.32 3.00
C ARG A 159 2.13 15.91 1.66
N ASP A 160 3.06 16.55 0.95
CA ASP A 160 2.78 17.16 -0.35
C ASP A 160 2.49 16.12 -1.42
N TYR A 161 3.14 14.94 -1.34
CA TYR A 161 2.81 13.80 -2.18
C TYR A 161 1.35 13.36 -1.98
N ILE A 162 0.90 13.18 -0.73
CA ILE A 162 -0.49 12.83 -0.43
C ILE A 162 -1.46 13.91 -0.91
N ILE A 163 -1.13 15.20 -0.73
CA ILE A 163 -1.95 16.31 -1.26
C ILE A 163 -2.06 16.24 -2.79
N ARG A 164 -0.95 15.95 -3.48
CA ARG A 164 -0.94 15.84 -4.94
C ARG A 164 -1.81 14.69 -5.44
N GLU A 165 -1.76 13.53 -4.78
CA GLU A 165 -2.51 12.35 -5.24
C GLU A 165 -4.00 12.37 -4.81
N HIS A 166 -4.31 12.91 -3.62
CA HIS A 166 -5.64 12.80 -3.00
C HIS A 166 -6.41 14.12 -2.90
N GLY A 167 -5.78 15.25 -3.23
CA GLY A 167 -6.39 16.58 -3.19
C GLY A 167 -5.97 17.42 -1.98
N PRO A 168 -6.49 18.66 -1.87
CA PRO A 168 -6.11 19.57 -0.80
C PRO A 168 -6.48 19.04 0.60
N PRO A 169 -5.85 19.52 1.69
CA PRO A 169 -6.05 18.98 3.05
C PRO A 169 -7.49 18.87 3.56
N ASN A 170 -8.40 19.72 3.07
CA ASN A 170 -9.81 19.72 3.47
C ASN A 170 -10.70 18.85 2.57
N SER A 171 -10.12 18.15 1.58
CA SER A 171 -10.86 17.27 0.69
C SER A 171 -11.12 15.91 1.35
N GLU A 172 -12.24 15.28 0.98
CA GLU A 172 -12.58 13.92 1.42
C GLU A 172 -11.46 12.92 1.08
N GLY A 173 -10.85 13.06 -0.10
CA GLY A 173 -9.74 12.22 -0.54
C GLY A 173 -8.53 12.31 0.39
N PHE A 174 -8.08 13.53 0.71
CA PHE A 174 -6.96 13.72 1.63
C PHE A 174 -7.28 13.21 3.03
N LEU A 175 -8.45 13.54 3.58
CA LEU A 175 -8.84 13.13 4.94
C LEU A 175 -8.92 11.60 5.06
N THR A 176 -9.43 10.93 4.02
CA THR A 176 -9.46 9.46 3.95
C THR A 176 -8.05 8.88 3.89
N ALA A 177 -7.18 9.41 3.03
CA ALA A 177 -5.80 8.95 2.92
C ALA A 177 -5.01 9.19 4.21
N GLN A 178 -5.21 10.33 4.88
CA GLN A 178 -4.61 10.63 6.17
C GLN A 178 -5.08 9.67 7.27
N MET A 179 -6.38 9.35 7.31
CA MET A 179 -6.93 8.36 8.24
C MET A 179 -6.34 6.97 8.00
N ASN A 180 -6.26 6.55 6.74
CA ASN A 180 -5.65 5.28 6.33
C ASN A 180 -4.18 5.21 6.72
N PHE A 181 -3.44 6.29 6.49
CA PHE A 181 -2.06 6.45 6.92
C PHE A 181 -1.92 6.29 8.43
N VAL A 182 -2.73 6.97 9.24
CA VAL A 182 -2.69 6.89 10.71
C VAL A 182 -2.96 5.47 11.21
N ARG A 183 -4.00 4.81 10.69
CA ARG A 183 -4.40 3.46 11.12
C ARG A 183 -3.34 2.42 10.79
N SER A 184 -2.79 2.50 9.60
CA SER A 184 -1.73 1.60 9.14
C SER A 184 -0.40 1.88 9.83
N CYS A 185 0.01 3.15 9.96
CA CYS A 185 1.22 3.53 10.67
C CYS A 185 1.20 3.08 12.14
N ALA A 186 0.07 3.20 12.83
CA ALA A 186 -0.08 2.71 14.22
C ALA A 186 0.08 1.19 14.30
N ALA A 187 -0.52 0.45 13.35
CA ALA A 187 -0.46 -1.00 13.28
C ALA A 187 0.97 -1.49 13.03
N TYR A 188 1.64 -0.93 12.02
CA TYR A 188 3.02 -1.28 11.67
C TYR A 188 4.04 -0.84 12.74
N CYS A 189 3.77 0.23 13.49
CA CYS A 189 4.53 0.61 14.67
C CYS A 189 4.44 -0.46 15.77
N LEU A 190 3.24 -1.02 16.02
CA LEU A 190 3.04 -2.10 16.99
C LEU A 190 3.73 -3.39 16.55
N VAL A 191 3.64 -3.75 15.26
CA VAL A 191 4.37 -4.91 14.70
C VAL A 191 5.87 -4.75 14.92
N GLY A 192 6.43 -3.58 14.58
CA GLY A 192 7.83 -3.25 14.77
C GLY A 192 8.26 -3.43 16.22
N TYR A 193 7.49 -2.86 17.15
CA TYR A 193 7.76 -2.92 18.58
C TYR A 193 7.65 -4.35 19.16
N LEU A 194 6.57 -5.08 18.86
CA LEU A 194 6.31 -6.40 19.44
C LEU A 194 7.29 -7.46 18.93
N PHE A 195 7.62 -7.43 17.63
CA PHE A 195 8.46 -8.45 16.99
C PHE A 195 9.92 -8.01 16.77
N GLN A 196 10.31 -6.87 17.35
CA GLN A 196 11.67 -6.32 17.28
C GLN A 196 12.22 -6.29 15.86
N VAL A 197 11.37 -5.82 14.94
CA VAL A 197 11.67 -5.76 13.52
C VAL A 197 12.82 -4.78 13.29
N LYS A 198 13.92 -5.26 12.69
CA LYS A 198 15.09 -4.42 12.40
C LYS A 198 15.09 -3.93 10.95
N ASP A 199 16.07 -3.09 10.63
CA ASP A 199 16.30 -2.58 9.27
C ASP A 199 15.08 -1.86 8.67
N ARG A 200 14.49 -0.94 9.44
CA ARG A 200 13.35 -0.11 8.99
C ARG A 200 13.86 1.21 8.43
N HIS A 201 14.01 1.25 7.11
CA HIS A 201 14.36 2.46 6.35
C HIS A 201 13.29 2.79 5.31
N ASN A 202 13.34 3.98 4.71
CA ASN A 202 12.36 4.47 3.73
C ASN A 202 12.22 3.60 2.45
N GLY A 203 13.12 2.64 2.22
CA GLY A 203 13.01 1.66 1.15
C GLY A 203 12.06 0.51 1.47
N ASN A 204 11.96 0.15 2.76
CA ASN A 204 11.13 -0.94 3.27
C ASN A 204 9.74 -0.46 3.74
N ILE A 205 9.44 0.82 3.56
CA ILE A 205 8.17 1.44 3.90
C ILE A 205 7.51 1.87 2.60
N LEU A 206 6.42 1.20 2.26
CA LEU A 206 5.61 1.47 1.09
C LEU A 206 4.39 2.33 1.45
N ILE A 207 3.90 3.08 0.47
CA ILE A 207 2.60 3.76 0.48
C ILE A 207 1.76 3.21 -0.67
N ASP A 208 0.54 2.80 -0.38
CA ASP A 208 -0.43 2.38 -1.41
C ASP A 208 -1.22 3.58 -1.98
N LYS A 209 -1.99 3.31 -3.04
CA LYS A 209 -2.84 4.31 -3.70
C LYS A 209 -3.98 4.86 -2.83
N GLU A 210 -4.25 4.27 -1.67
CA GLU A 210 -5.31 4.68 -0.74
C GLU A 210 -4.74 5.45 0.47
N GLY A 211 -3.41 5.58 0.57
CA GLY A 211 -2.71 6.29 1.63
C GLY A 211 -2.26 5.40 2.80
N HIS A 212 -2.40 4.08 2.73
CA HIS A 212 -1.88 3.19 3.77
C HIS A 212 -0.36 3.07 3.70
N VAL A 213 0.27 3.00 4.87
CA VAL A 213 1.65 2.53 5.02
C VAL A 213 1.65 1.02 5.03
N ILE A 214 2.60 0.41 4.32
CA ILE A 214 2.85 -1.03 4.33
C ILE A 214 4.34 -1.22 4.56
N HIS A 215 4.71 -1.81 5.69
CA HIS A 215 6.10 -2.24 5.87
C HIS A 215 6.30 -3.59 5.18
N ILE A 216 7.44 -3.74 4.54
CA ILE A 216 7.86 -4.98 3.89
C ILE A 216 9.21 -5.43 4.44
N ASP A 217 9.60 -6.64 4.04
CA ASP A 217 10.92 -7.21 4.25
C ASP A 217 11.29 -7.39 5.74
N TYR A 218 10.70 -8.37 6.42
CA TYR A 218 10.94 -8.60 7.85
C TYR A 218 12.08 -9.59 8.15
N GLY A 219 13.08 -9.69 7.26
CA GLY A 219 14.15 -10.70 7.36
C GLY A 219 14.93 -10.74 8.68
N PHE A 220 14.85 -9.68 9.50
CA PHE A 220 15.53 -9.58 10.80
C PHE A 220 14.57 -9.48 12.00
N MET A 221 13.44 -10.18 11.98
CA MET A 221 12.59 -10.28 13.17
C MET A 221 13.24 -11.14 14.26
N LEU A 222 12.94 -10.79 15.52
CA LEU A 222 13.12 -11.64 16.71
C LEU A 222 14.51 -12.26 16.97
N SER A 223 15.59 -11.75 16.33
CA SER A 223 17.01 -12.07 16.59
C SER A 223 17.68 -13.16 15.72
N ALA A 224 17.27 -13.39 14.48
CA ALA A 224 18.14 -14.03 13.49
C ALA A 224 19.20 -13.04 12.96
N SER A 225 20.08 -12.52 13.84
CA SER A 225 21.23 -11.71 13.41
C SER A 225 22.48 -12.58 13.40
N PRO A 226 23.18 -12.75 12.26
CA PRO A 226 24.44 -13.46 12.21
C PRO A 226 25.51 -12.60 12.88
N GLY A 227 25.82 -12.89 14.15
CA GLY A 227 26.94 -12.29 14.86
C GLY A 227 26.55 -11.52 16.11
N LYS A 228 27.20 -11.90 17.21
CA LYS A 228 27.30 -11.13 18.45
C LYS A 228 27.63 -9.66 18.16
N ASN A 229 26.90 -8.75 18.79
CA ASN A 229 27.34 -7.39 19.12
C ASN A 229 27.80 -6.51 17.94
N PHE A 230 26.94 -6.28 16.95
CA PHE A 230 27.01 -5.00 16.23
C PHE A 230 25.92 -4.10 16.79
N GLY A 231 26.27 -2.86 17.15
CA GLY A 231 25.39 -1.84 17.70
C GLY A 231 24.33 -1.38 16.70
N PHE A 232 23.43 -2.29 16.33
CA PHE A 232 22.27 -2.04 15.52
C PHE A 232 21.28 -1.19 16.32
N GLU A 233 20.72 -0.20 15.64
CA GLU A 233 19.84 0.86 16.12
C GLU A 233 18.85 0.35 17.20
N THR A 234 18.83 1.00 18.36
CA THR A 234 18.02 0.60 19.53
C THR A 234 16.52 0.79 19.34
N SER A 235 16.08 1.42 18.25
CA SER A 235 14.66 1.72 17.99
C SER A 235 14.09 0.81 16.90
N PRO A 236 13.20 -0.15 17.24
CA PRO A 236 12.59 -1.07 16.27
C PRO A 236 11.63 -0.39 15.27
N PHE A 237 11.29 0.89 15.51
CA PHE A 237 10.57 1.75 14.58
C PHE A 237 10.94 3.20 14.84
N LYS A 238 11.05 4.02 13.78
CA LYS A 238 11.36 5.45 13.87
C LYS A 238 10.25 6.26 13.22
N LEU A 239 9.43 6.89 14.04
CA LEU A 239 8.44 7.85 13.57
C LEU A 239 9.16 9.13 13.14
N THR A 240 9.14 9.45 11.85
CA THR A 240 9.85 10.62 11.31
C THR A 240 9.00 11.90 11.42
N SER A 241 9.66 13.05 11.38
CA SER A 241 8.95 14.34 11.32
C SER A 241 8.01 14.43 10.12
N GLU A 242 8.40 13.95 8.93
CA GLU A 242 7.52 13.95 7.75
C GLU A 242 6.23 13.12 7.97
N GLN A 243 6.31 12.04 8.74
CA GLN A 243 5.12 11.24 9.08
C GLN A 243 4.22 11.99 10.07
N VAL A 244 4.81 12.66 11.07
CA VAL A 244 4.07 13.51 12.03
C VAL A 244 3.42 14.72 11.31
N ASP A 245 4.12 15.31 10.35
CA ASP A 245 3.59 16.42 9.54
C ASP A 245 2.39 15.98 8.69
N LEU A 246 2.42 14.77 8.13
CA LEU A 246 1.26 14.19 7.46
C LEU A 246 0.08 13.97 8.42
N MET A 247 0.35 13.64 9.69
CA MET A 247 -0.68 13.58 10.75
C MET A 247 -1.15 14.97 11.22
N GLY A 248 -0.61 16.06 10.67
CA GLY A 248 -0.98 17.44 11.01
C GLY A 248 -0.23 18.03 12.21
N GLY A 249 0.81 17.35 12.70
CA GLY A 249 1.62 17.80 13.84
C GLY A 249 1.24 17.15 15.17
N VAL A 250 2.09 17.32 16.19
CA VAL A 250 1.99 16.64 17.49
C VAL A 250 0.72 17.02 18.29
N ASP A 251 0.18 18.20 18.05
CA ASP A 251 -1.02 18.71 18.74
C ASP A 251 -2.31 18.42 17.96
N ASN A 252 -2.23 17.80 16.79
CA ASN A 252 -3.39 17.52 15.94
C ASN A 252 -4.16 16.27 16.39
N ASP A 253 -5.48 16.28 16.21
CA ASP A 253 -6.38 15.17 16.53
C ASP A 253 -5.94 13.84 15.90
N MET A 254 -5.40 13.87 14.67
CA MET A 254 -4.93 12.65 14.00
C MET A 254 -3.70 12.04 14.68
N PHE A 255 -2.79 12.87 15.21
CA PHE A 255 -1.66 12.38 16.00
C PHE A 255 -2.10 11.88 17.38
N GLN A 256 -3.10 12.51 18.00
CA GLN A 256 -3.71 11.99 19.23
C GLN A 256 -4.41 10.64 18.98
N TYR A 257 -5.11 10.52 17.85
CA TYR A 257 -5.75 9.28 17.44
C TYR A 257 -4.74 8.17 17.14
N TYR A 258 -3.61 8.48 16.50
CA TYR A 258 -2.47 7.58 16.34
C TYR A 258 -1.99 7.02 17.69
N LYS A 259 -1.73 7.88 18.68
CA LYS A 259 -1.32 7.45 20.03
C LYS A 259 -2.39 6.59 20.71
N PHE A 260 -3.66 6.96 20.56
CA PHE A 260 -4.78 6.19 21.09
C PHE A 260 -4.83 4.77 20.48
N LEU A 261 -4.68 4.65 19.16
CA LEU A 261 -4.63 3.36 18.48
C LEU A 261 -3.46 2.50 18.94
N ILE A 262 -2.27 3.08 19.12
CA ILE A 262 -1.10 2.37 19.67
C ILE A 262 -1.42 1.84 21.07
N LEU A 263 -1.90 2.70 21.97
CA LEU A 263 -2.20 2.30 23.34
C LEU A 263 -3.24 1.16 23.37
N ARG A 264 -4.32 1.29 22.62
CA ARG A 264 -5.37 0.28 22.54
C ARG A 264 -4.87 -1.03 21.92
N GLY A 265 -4.07 -0.95 20.86
CA GLY A 265 -3.47 -2.10 20.21
C GLY A 265 -2.49 -2.84 21.10
N LEU A 266 -1.67 -2.13 21.87
CA LEU A 266 -0.74 -2.72 22.84
C LEU A 266 -1.50 -3.37 24.00
N LEU A 267 -2.54 -2.73 24.53
CA LEU A 267 -3.38 -3.31 25.58
C LEU A 267 -4.12 -4.57 25.11
N ALA A 268 -4.57 -4.60 23.85
CA ALA A 268 -5.16 -5.79 23.25
C ALA A 268 -4.11 -6.90 23.11
N ALA A 269 -2.95 -6.61 22.50
CA ALA A 269 -1.86 -7.58 22.35
C ALA A 269 -1.40 -8.14 23.70
N ARG A 270 -1.35 -7.32 24.75
CA ARG A 270 -0.99 -7.75 26.11
C ARG A 270 -1.91 -8.83 26.69
N LYS A 271 -3.19 -8.85 26.32
CA LYS A 271 -4.13 -9.91 26.76
C LYS A 271 -3.84 -11.26 26.11
N HIS A 272 -3.13 -11.25 24.98
CA HIS A 272 -2.76 -12.42 24.20
C HIS A 272 -1.22 -12.62 24.19
N MET A 273 -0.54 -12.16 25.25
CA MET A 273 0.92 -12.15 25.30
C MET A 273 1.54 -13.55 25.18
N GLU A 274 0.84 -14.59 25.65
CA GLU A 274 1.27 -15.99 25.50
C GLU A 274 1.31 -16.39 24.02
N GLU A 275 0.21 -16.19 23.27
CA GLU A 275 0.15 -16.44 21.83
C GLU A 275 1.20 -15.62 21.06
N VAL A 276 1.43 -14.36 21.45
CA VAL A 276 2.46 -13.50 20.83
C VAL A 276 3.87 -14.01 21.13
N GLY A 277 4.10 -14.54 22.34
CA GLY A 277 5.39 -15.10 22.76
C GLY A 277 5.76 -16.38 22.01
N GLU A 278 4.78 -17.23 21.69
CA GLU A 278 5.00 -18.47 20.95
C GLU A 278 5.60 -18.24 19.55
N ILE A 279 5.28 -17.12 18.90
CA ILE A 279 5.87 -16.73 17.60
C ILE A 279 7.39 -16.55 17.68
N SER A 280 7.91 -16.16 18.85
CA SER A 280 9.35 -15.99 19.05
C SER A 280 10.10 -17.32 19.22
N LEU A 281 9.37 -18.42 19.48
CA LEU A 281 9.95 -19.75 19.73
C LEU A 281 9.83 -20.69 18.50
N SER A 282 9.05 -20.30 17.49
CA SER A 282 8.77 -21.06 16.25
C SER A 282 9.71 -20.70 15.11
#